data_AF-A0A954ZH21-F1
#
_entry.id   AF-A0A954ZH21-F1
#
_cell.length_a   1.000
_cell.length_b   1.000
_cell.length_c   1.000
_cell.angle_alpha   90.00
_cell.angle_beta   90.00
_cell.angle_gamma   90.00
#
_symmetry.space_group_name_H-M   'P 1'
#
loop_
_entity.id
_entity.type
_entity.pdbx_description
1 polymer ?
#
loop_
_entity_poly.entity_id
_entity_poly.type
_entity_poly.pdbx_seq_one_letter_code
_entity_poly.pdbx_strand_id
1 'polypeptide(L)'
;MKHTIQFAVCSLLLIAPTSFAQSPGGLLAGGADPTGVAVQDNQGNTTYYVVSTGRGINLSSSPDLRTWKRLGRVFEEDVPAWAKQEIPESNGIWAPDLSYHDGLYYLYYSVSSFGSQRSVIGLAVNKSLDPQSPDYEWVDRGKVIESWADRVDFNAIDPALFVDE
;
A
#
# COMPACT_ATOMS: atom_id res chain seq x y z
N MET A 1 -34.68 70.45 -9.57
CA MET A 1 -33.87 69.23 -9.77
C MET A 1 -33.04 69.01 -8.50
N LYS A 2 -33.30 67.95 -7.75
CA LYS A 2 -32.55 67.61 -6.53
C LYS A 2 -31.54 66.52 -6.90
N HIS A 3 -30.24 66.80 -6.78
CA HIS A 3 -29.18 65.81 -6.99
C HIS A 3 -28.85 65.15 -5.65
N THR A 4 -29.08 63.84 -5.55
CA THR A 4 -28.65 63.01 -4.42
C THR A 4 -27.31 62.37 -4.78
N ILE A 5 -26.27 62.67 -4.01
CA ILE A 5 -24.95 62.03 -4.10
C ILE A 5 -24.97 60.80 -3.21
N GLN A 6 -24.72 59.63 -3.79
CA GLN A 6 -24.68 58.35 -3.08
C GLN A 6 -23.22 57.98 -2.84
N PHE A 7 -22.80 57.93 -1.57
CA PHE A 7 -21.47 57.44 -1.20
C PHE A 7 -21.47 55.91 -1.22
N ALA A 8 -20.58 55.32 -2.02
CA ALA A 8 -20.29 53.89 -2.01
C ALA A 8 -19.25 53.60 -0.92
N VAL A 9 -19.62 52.82 0.09
CA VAL A 9 -18.67 52.27 1.07
C VAL A 9 -18.11 50.98 0.47
N CYS A 10 -16.82 50.98 0.18
CA CYS A 10 -16.09 49.81 -0.30
C CYS A 10 -15.54 49.04 0.92
N SER A 11 -16.21 47.95 1.30
CA SER A 11 -15.75 47.08 2.38
C SER A 11 -14.64 46.15 1.88
N LEU A 12 -13.41 46.37 2.31
CA LEU A 12 -12.30 45.43 2.11
C LEU A 12 -12.50 44.22 3.02
N LEU A 13 -12.82 43.06 2.44
CA LEU A 13 -12.78 41.77 3.12
C LEU A 13 -11.34 41.28 3.19
N LEU A 14 -10.72 41.34 4.38
CA LEU A 14 -9.48 40.63 4.67
C LEU A 14 -9.77 39.13 4.72
N ILE A 15 -9.36 38.40 3.68
CA ILE A 15 -9.34 36.93 3.70
C ILE A 15 -8.08 36.52 4.44
N ALA A 16 -8.22 36.10 5.70
CA ALA A 16 -7.13 35.43 6.40
C ALA A 16 -6.85 34.08 5.70
N PRO A 17 -5.58 33.73 5.42
CA PRO A 17 -5.27 32.42 4.90
C PRO A 17 -5.65 31.38 5.96
N THR A 18 -6.62 30.52 5.62
CA THR A 18 -6.89 29.30 6.37
C THR A 18 -5.62 28.45 6.35
N SER A 19 -4.91 28.43 7.47
CA SER A 19 -3.87 27.42 7.69
C SER A 19 -4.58 26.08 7.82
N PHE A 20 -4.46 25.24 6.79
CA PHE A 20 -4.81 23.84 6.93
C PHE A 20 -3.83 23.23 7.92
N ALA A 21 -4.34 22.80 9.08
CA ALA A 21 -3.59 21.92 9.95
C ALA A 21 -3.26 20.66 9.15
N GLN A 22 -1.98 20.44 8.87
CA GLN A 22 -1.51 19.21 8.27
C GLN A 22 -1.77 18.11 9.30
N SER A 23 -2.81 17.29 9.07
CA SER A 23 -3.01 16.03 9.79
C SER A 23 -1.66 15.30 9.83
N PRO A 24 -1.26 14.63 10.93
CA PRO A 24 0.05 14.00 11.04
C PRO A 24 0.32 13.14 9.81
N GLY A 25 1.04 13.73 8.85
CA GLY A 25 1.23 13.19 7.51
C GLY A 25 2.37 12.20 7.61
N GLY A 26 2.07 11.04 8.21
CA GLY A 26 3.01 9.94 8.34
C GLY A 26 2.35 8.68 7.81
N LEU A 27 3.18 7.74 7.35
CA LEU A 27 2.77 6.39 6.97
C LEU A 27 1.93 5.69 8.07
N LEU A 28 2.11 6.13 9.33
CA LEU A 28 1.36 5.69 10.51
C LEU A 28 -0.16 5.98 10.46
N ALA A 29 -0.64 6.72 9.45
CA ALA A 29 -2.05 7.05 9.30
C ALA A 29 -2.89 6.01 8.52
N GLY A 30 -2.42 4.77 8.27
CA GLY A 30 -3.33 3.80 7.63
C GLY A 30 -2.92 2.35 7.34
N GLY A 31 -1.68 1.90 7.60
CA GLY A 31 -1.26 0.54 7.23
C GLY A 31 -0.49 -0.18 8.34
N ALA A 32 -1.01 -1.31 8.82
CA ALA A 32 -0.23 -2.22 9.68
C ALA A 32 0.78 -3.00 8.83
N ASP A 33 1.88 -3.43 9.46
CA ASP A 33 2.90 -4.30 8.87
C ASP A 33 3.45 -3.76 7.52
N PRO A 34 4.01 -2.53 7.48
CA PRO A 34 4.44 -1.92 6.23
C PRO A 34 5.80 -2.46 5.75
N THR A 35 5.93 -2.63 4.44
CA THR A 35 7.23 -2.81 3.74
C THR A 35 7.33 -1.83 2.60
N GLY A 36 8.53 -1.29 2.34
CA GLY A 36 8.71 -0.29 1.30
C GLY A 36 10.04 -0.36 0.57
N VAL A 37 10.04 0.15 -0.66
CA VAL A 37 11.20 0.23 -1.55
C VAL A 37 11.35 1.64 -2.10
N ALA A 38 12.58 2.03 -2.41
CA ALA A 38 12.89 3.26 -3.12
C ALA A 38 13.17 2.96 -4.58
N VAL A 39 12.49 3.66 -5.49
CA VAL A 39 12.62 3.48 -6.95
C VAL A 39 13.10 4.78 -7.54
N GLN A 40 14.18 4.76 -8.31
CA GLN A 40 14.73 5.93 -8.98
C GLN A 40 14.38 5.89 -10.46
N ASP A 41 13.90 7.01 -11.00
CA ASP A 41 13.67 7.16 -12.44
C ASP A 41 14.97 7.49 -13.20
N ASN A 42 14.90 7.54 -14.53
CA ASN A 42 16.06 7.86 -15.38
C ASN A 42 16.59 9.30 -15.20
N GLN A 43 15.83 10.17 -14.52
CA GLN A 43 16.21 11.55 -14.22
C GLN A 43 16.84 11.69 -12.83
N GLY A 44 16.93 10.59 -12.07
CA GLY A 44 17.47 10.57 -10.71
C GLY A 44 16.44 10.91 -9.62
N ASN A 45 15.16 11.08 -9.95
CA ASN A 45 14.12 11.33 -8.95
C ASN A 45 13.76 10.03 -8.25
N THR A 46 13.74 10.05 -6.92
CA THR A 46 13.35 8.90 -6.11
C THR A 46 11.87 8.98 -5.75
N THR A 47 11.14 7.88 -5.99
CA THR A 47 9.81 7.64 -5.44
C THR A 47 9.88 6.47 -4.47
N TYR A 48 9.33 6.66 -3.28
CA TYR A 48 9.18 5.61 -2.27
C TYR A 48 7.81 4.97 -2.43
N TYR A 49 7.75 3.65 -2.44
CA TYR A 49 6.52 2.88 -2.46
C TYR A 49 6.42 2.08 -1.17
N VAL A 50 5.23 2.03 -0.59
CA VAL A 50 4.95 1.22 0.60
C VAL A 50 3.70 0.38 0.37
N VAL A 51 3.81 -0.89 0.72
CA VAL A 51 2.71 -1.83 0.86
C VAL A 51 2.42 -2.10 2.32
N SER A 52 1.17 -2.42 2.66
CA SER A 52 0.77 -2.75 4.04
C SER A 52 -0.45 -3.67 4.10
N THR A 53 -0.66 -4.30 5.25
CA THR A 53 -1.81 -5.15 5.56
C THR A 53 -3.13 -4.46 5.20
N GLY A 54 -4.03 -5.22 4.57
CA GLY A 54 -5.34 -4.72 4.17
C GLY A 54 -6.07 -5.62 3.18
N ARG A 55 -7.23 -5.16 2.72
CA ARG A 55 -8.00 -5.81 1.66
C ARG A 55 -7.25 -5.67 0.33
N GLY A 56 -6.71 -6.77 -0.17
CA GLY A 56 -5.91 -6.80 -1.40
C GLY A 56 -4.54 -6.11 -1.31
N ILE A 57 -3.96 -5.92 -0.11
CA ILE A 57 -2.72 -5.17 0.17
C ILE A 57 -2.81 -3.69 -0.27
N ASN A 58 -2.70 -2.76 0.67
CA ASN A 58 -2.70 -1.34 0.35
C ASN A 58 -1.39 -0.93 -0.33
N LEU A 59 -1.44 -0.09 -1.37
CA LEU A 59 -0.28 0.50 -2.02
C LEU A 59 -0.31 2.02 -1.92
N SER A 60 0.79 2.62 -1.47
CA SER A 60 0.98 4.06 -1.37
C SER A 60 2.35 4.47 -1.90
N SER A 61 2.48 5.73 -2.32
CA SER A 61 3.77 6.31 -2.73
C SER A 61 4.04 7.65 -2.07
N SER A 62 5.31 8.02 -2.02
CA SER A 62 5.78 9.30 -1.50
C SER A 62 7.03 9.76 -2.24
N PRO A 63 7.18 11.06 -2.56
CA PRO A 63 8.43 11.60 -3.08
C PRO A 63 9.47 11.91 -1.98
N ASP A 64 9.06 12.00 -0.71
CA ASP A 64 9.84 12.63 0.37
C ASP A 64 9.76 11.90 1.73
N LEU A 65 9.11 10.72 1.78
CA LEU A 65 8.79 9.93 2.98
C LEU A 65 7.87 10.64 4.01
N ARG A 66 7.33 11.81 3.66
CA ARG A 66 6.47 12.63 4.54
C ARG A 66 5.08 12.76 3.95
N THR A 67 5.00 13.07 2.66
CA THR A 67 3.75 13.28 1.95
C THR A 67 3.38 12.01 1.21
N TRP A 68 2.30 11.36 1.63
CA TRP A 68 1.88 10.06 1.09
C TRP A 68 0.63 10.19 0.21
N LYS A 69 0.66 9.54 -0.94
CA LYS A 69 -0.46 9.37 -1.86
C LYS A 69 -0.88 7.91 -1.87
N ARG A 70 -2.16 7.62 -1.62
CA ARG A 70 -2.72 6.28 -1.81
C ARG A 70 -2.84 5.99 -3.30
N LEU A 71 -2.26 4.89 -3.76
CA LEU A 71 -2.31 4.45 -5.17
C LEU A 71 -3.40 3.40 -5.40
N GLY A 72 -3.85 2.72 -4.34
CA GLY A 72 -4.93 1.74 -4.40
C GLY A 72 -4.55 0.49 -3.63
N ARG A 73 -4.73 -0.66 -4.27
CA ARG A 73 -4.44 -1.98 -3.75
C ARG A 73 -3.77 -2.84 -4.82
N VAL A 74 -3.04 -3.87 -4.39
CA VAL A 74 -2.33 -4.79 -5.28
C VAL A 74 -3.29 -5.77 -5.95
N PHE A 75 -4.20 -6.37 -5.18
CA PHE A 75 -5.20 -7.30 -5.66
C PHE A 75 -6.58 -6.63 -5.78
N GLU A 76 -7.32 -6.96 -6.83
CA GLU A 76 -8.72 -6.54 -7.00
C GLU A 76 -9.66 -7.24 -6.02
N GLU A 77 -9.36 -8.46 -5.61
CA GLU A 77 -10.08 -9.14 -4.55
C GLU A 77 -9.52 -8.77 -3.17
N ASP A 78 -10.34 -8.90 -2.13
CA ASP A 78 -9.86 -8.73 -0.75
C ASP A 78 -8.79 -9.78 -0.39
N VAL A 79 -8.92 -10.98 -0.97
CA VAL A 79 -8.02 -12.14 -0.87
C VAL A 79 -8.10 -12.90 -2.21
N PRO A 80 -6.97 -13.35 -2.81
CA PRO A 80 -6.99 -14.14 -4.04
C PRO A 80 -7.84 -15.39 -3.92
N ALA A 81 -8.54 -15.76 -4.99
CA ALA A 81 -9.55 -16.82 -4.97
C ALA A 81 -9.02 -18.16 -4.42
N TRP A 82 -7.80 -18.55 -4.80
CA TRP A 82 -7.17 -19.78 -4.32
C TRP A 82 -6.92 -19.74 -2.80
N ALA A 83 -6.43 -18.61 -2.28
CA ALA A 83 -6.10 -18.47 -0.87
C ALA A 83 -7.38 -18.36 -0.03
N LYS A 84 -8.44 -17.75 -0.59
CA LYS A 84 -9.76 -17.69 0.02
C LYS A 84 -10.42 -19.06 0.12
N GLN A 85 -10.17 -19.97 -0.82
CA GLN A 85 -10.62 -21.37 -0.71
C GLN A 85 -9.89 -22.13 0.40
N GLU A 86 -8.59 -21.88 0.57
CA GLU A 86 -7.76 -22.50 1.59
C GLU A 86 -8.04 -21.97 3.00
N ILE A 87 -8.34 -20.66 3.11
CA ILE A 87 -8.59 -19.93 4.36
C ILE A 87 -9.91 -19.13 4.24
N PRO A 88 -11.08 -19.81 4.30
CA PRO A 88 -12.38 -19.18 4.10
C PRO A 88 -12.69 -18.02 5.06
N GLU A 89 -12.12 -18.03 6.26
CA GLU A 89 -12.36 -17.03 7.30
C GLU A 89 -11.56 -15.73 7.07
N SER A 90 -10.58 -15.74 6.16
CA SER A 90 -9.72 -14.59 5.91
C SER A 90 -10.46 -13.44 5.20
N ASN A 91 -10.30 -12.21 5.68
CA ASN A 91 -10.99 -11.01 5.14
C ASN A 91 -10.01 -9.96 4.58
N GLY A 92 -8.75 -10.34 4.40
CA GLY A 92 -7.70 -9.47 3.91
C GLY A 92 -6.36 -10.18 3.93
N ILE A 93 -5.34 -9.51 3.43
CA ILE A 93 -3.99 -10.03 3.27
C ILE A 93 -3.06 -9.29 4.23
N TRP A 94 -2.14 -10.01 4.87
CA TRP A 94 -1.34 -9.50 5.98
C TRP A 94 0.16 -9.50 5.68
N ALA A 95 0.88 -8.63 6.38
CA ALA A 95 2.34 -8.56 6.46
C ALA A 95 3.03 -8.76 5.10
N PRO A 96 2.78 -7.87 4.12
CA PRO A 96 3.45 -7.96 2.84
C PRO A 96 4.95 -7.69 2.97
N ASP A 97 5.76 -8.47 2.25
CA ASP A 97 7.16 -8.16 1.99
C ASP A 97 7.31 -7.76 0.53
N LEU A 98 7.86 -6.57 0.29
CA LEU A 98 8.08 -6.02 -1.06
C LEU A 98 9.58 -5.83 -1.27
N SER A 99 10.11 -6.57 -2.24
CA SER A 99 11.52 -6.56 -2.60
C SER A 99 11.69 -6.49 -4.12
N TYR A 100 12.85 -6.02 -4.58
CA TYR A 100 13.19 -5.98 -6.00
C TYR A 100 14.40 -6.86 -6.29
N HIS A 101 14.27 -7.76 -7.26
CA HIS A 101 15.32 -8.67 -7.68
C HIS A 101 15.15 -9.01 -9.16
N ASP A 102 16.25 -9.09 -9.93
CA ASP A 102 16.26 -9.54 -11.33
C ASP A 102 15.15 -8.98 -12.24
N GLY A 103 14.86 -7.68 -12.12
CA GLY A 103 13.88 -7.00 -12.99
C GLY A 103 12.43 -7.10 -12.53
N LEU A 104 12.17 -7.68 -11.37
CA LEU A 104 10.83 -7.87 -10.81
C LEU A 104 10.74 -7.35 -9.38
N TYR A 105 9.58 -6.78 -9.07
CA TYR A 105 9.12 -6.59 -7.71
C TYR A 105 8.44 -7.89 -7.26
N TYR A 106 8.95 -8.48 -6.19
CA TYR A 106 8.39 -9.63 -5.51
C TYR A 106 7.58 -9.11 -4.33
N LEU A 107 6.31 -9.52 -4.27
CA LEU A 107 5.41 -9.25 -3.16
C LEU A 107 5.01 -10.57 -2.51
N TYR A 108 5.69 -10.95 -1.43
CA TYR A 108 5.22 -12.04 -0.59
C TYR A 108 4.13 -11.52 0.33
N TYR A 109 3.17 -12.38 0.65
CA TYR A 109 2.01 -11.97 1.44
C TYR A 109 1.42 -13.12 2.23
N SER A 110 0.76 -12.82 3.35
CA SER A 110 0.17 -13.83 4.24
C SER A 110 -1.35 -13.85 4.14
N VAL A 111 -1.96 -15.03 4.14
CA VAL A 111 -3.41 -15.22 4.29
C VAL A 111 -3.65 -16.16 5.46
N SER A 112 -4.40 -15.66 6.44
CA SER A 112 -4.63 -16.35 7.72
C SER A 112 -5.94 -15.86 8.38
N SER A 113 -6.25 -16.40 9.55
CA SER A 113 -7.34 -15.98 10.45
C SER A 113 -6.82 -15.86 11.88
N PHE A 114 -7.35 -14.90 12.65
CA PHE A 114 -6.76 -14.52 13.94
C PHE A 114 -6.81 -15.68 14.93
N GLY A 115 -5.66 -15.99 15.55
CA GLY A 115 -5.54 -17.11 16.50
C GLY A 115 -5.46 -18.50 15.86
N SER A 116 -5.36 -18.59 14.53
CA SER A 116 -5.21 -19.85 13.79
C SER A 116 -3.77 -20.04 13.29
N GLN A 117 -3.30 -21.30 13.31
CA GLN A 117 -2.07 -21.71 12.61
C GLN A 117 -2.36 -22.23 11.20
N ARG A 118 -3.62 -22.32 10.78
CA ARG A 118 -3.96 -22.60 9.38
C ARG A 118 -3.71 -21.30 8.59
N SER A 119 -2.59 -21.27 7.88
CA SER A 119 -2.12 -20.09 7.15
C SER A 119 -1.39 -20.49 5.87
N VAL A 120 -1.31 -19.56 4.92
CA VAL A 120 -0.52 -19.68 3.69
C VAL A 120 0.24 -18.40 3.42
N ILE A 121 1.46 -18.54 2.88
CA ILE A 121 2.19 -17.44 2.25
C ILE A 121 2.03 -17.60 0.74
N GLY A 122 1.66 -16.52 0.06
CA GLY A 122 1.63 -16.43 -1.39
C GLY A 122 2.70 -15.48 -1.94
N LEU A 123 2.87 -15.48 -3.26
CA LEU A 123 3.76 -14.58 -3.98
C LEU A 123 3.03 -13.95 -5.16
N ALA A 124 3.11 -12.64 -5.31
CA ALA A 124 2.80 -11.95 -6.57
C ALA A 124 4.04 -11.22 -7.09
N VAL A 125 4.12 -11.03 -8.41
CA VAL A 125 5.23 -10.31 -9.04
C VAL A 125 4.71 -9.22 -9.97
N ASN A 126 5.48 -8.14 -10.11
CA ASN A 126 5.19 -7.05 -11.06
C ASN A 126 6.51 -6.48 -11.60
N LYS A 127 6.50 -5.88 -12.79
CA LYS A 127 7.66 -5.18 -13.35
C LYS A 127 7.73 -3.71 -12.95
N SER A 128 6.59 -3.12 -12.57
CA SER A 128 6.49 -1.70 -12.20
C SER A 128 5.62 -1.51 -10.96
N LEU A 129 5.97 -0.54 -10.12
CA LEU A 129 5.11 -0.07 -9.02
C LEU A 129 4.31 1.18 -9.37
N ASP A 130 4.61 1.83 -10.50
CA ASP A 130 3.81 2.94 -11.02
C ASP A 130 2.58 2.42 -11.78
N PRO A 131 1.34 2.68 -11.30
CA PRO A 131 0.12 2.26 -11.97
C PRO A 131 -0.10 2.87 -13.36
N GLN A 132 0.68 3.88 -13.75
CA GLN A 132 0.63 4.47 -15.10
C GLN A 132 1.61 3.81 -16.08
N SER A 133 2.50 2.94 -15.60
CA SER A 133 3.43 2.22 -16.46
C SER A 133 2.69 1.20 -17.33
N PRO A 134 3.06 1.05 -18.62
CA PRO A 134 2.51 -0.02 -19.47
C PRO A 134 2.89 -1.42 -19.00
N ASP A 135 3.94 -1.54 -18.16
CA ASP A 135 4.39 -2.79 -17.57
C ASP A 135 3.79 -3.05 -16.18
N TYR A 136 2.81 -2.24 -15.74
CA TYR A 136 2.14 -2.42 -14.46
C TYR A 136 1.12 -3.57 -14.53
N GLU A 137 1.51 -4.73 -14.03
CA GLU A 137 0.64 -5.89 -13.92
C GLU A 137 1.10 -6.78 -12.77
N TRP A 138 0.25 -6.92 -11.74
CA TRP A 138 0.49 -7.88 -10.66
C TRP A 138 0.05 -9.27 -11.11
N VAL A 139 1.01 -10.18 -11.20
CA VAL A 139 0.79 -11.59 -11.53
C VAL A 139 0.96 -12.43 -10.28
N ASP A 140 -0.15 -12.96 -9.77
CA ASP A 140 -0.15 -13.92 -8.66
C ASP A 140 0.50 -15.25 -9.08
N ARG A 141 1.45 -15.71 -8.28
CA ARG A 141 2.20 -16.96 -8.47
C ARG A 141 1.72 -18.06 -7.52
N GLY A 142 0.73 -17.76 -6.68
CA GLY A 142 0.09 -18.74 -5.81
C GLY A 142 0.89 -19.02 -4.53
N LYS A 143 0.61 -20.19 -3.95
CA LYS A 143 1.11 -20.63 -2.65
C LYS A 143 2.60 -20.95 -2.67
N VAL A 144 3.34 -20.38 -1.71
CA VAL A 144 4.76 -20.64 -1.45
C VAL A 144 4.92 -21.68 -0.36
N ILE A 145 4.30 -21.46 0.79
CA ILE A 145 4.34 -22.35 1.96
C ILE A 145 3.02 -22.29 2.71
N GLU A 146 2.71 -23.36 3.46
CA GLU A 146 1.55 -23.42 4.32
C GLU A 146 1.83 -24.06 5.66
N SER A 147 0.95 -23.77 6.63
CA SER A 147 0.97 -24.37 7.95
C SER A 147 -0.41 -24.94 8.33
N TRP A 148 -0.35 -25.97 9.17
CA TRP A 148 -1.48 -26.63 9.81
C TRP A 148 -1.08 -26.96 11.24
N ALA A 149 -1.94 -26.65 12.20
CA ALA A 149 -1.66 -26.82 13.64
C ALA A 149 -1.29 -28.25 14.04
N ASP A 150 -1.77 -29.25 13.30
CA ASP A 150 -1.57 -30.67 13.55
C ASP A 150 -0.42 -31.29 12.73
N ARG A 151 0.29 -30.50 11.89
CA ARG A 151 1.34 -31.01 10.99
C ARG A 151 2.70 -30.38 11.21
N VAL A 152 2.74 -29.12 11.63
CA VAL A 152 3.98 -28.35 11.79
C VAL A 152 3.92 -27.51 13.07
N ASP A 153 5.06 -27.07 13.56
CA ASP A 153 5.22 -26.25 14.79
C ASP A 153 5.48 -24.76 14.50
N PHE A 154 5.24 -24.32 13.27
CA PHE A 154 5.34 -22.92 12.82
C PHE A 154 4.04 -22.42 12.20
N ASN A 155 3.91 -21.09 12.09
CA ASN A 155 2.81 -20.44 11.36
C ASN A 155 3.34 -19.81 10.06
N ALA A 156 2.73 -20.13 8.92
CA ALA A 156 3.11 -19.61 7.61
C ALA A 156 2.54 -18.19 7.40
N ILE A 157 3.11 -17.22 8.11
CA ILE A 157 2.84 -15.78 7.99
C ILE A 157 4.17 -15.00 8.07
N ASP A 158 4.10 -13.68 7.90
CA ASP A 158 5.20 -12.72 8.08
C ASP A 158 6.46 -13.05 7.24
N PRO A 159 6.33 -13.17 5.90
CA PRO A 159 7.46 -13.41 5.01
C PRO A 159 8.47 -12.27 5.04
N ALA A 160 9.72 -12.60 4.72
CA ALA A 160 10.77 -11.64 4.36
C ALA A 160 11.75 -12.32 3.40
N LEU A 161 11.95 -11.76 2.21
CA LEU A 161 12.92 -12.27 1.23
C LEU A 161 14.34 -11.76 1.56
N PHE A 162 15.29 -12.69 1.58
CA PHE A 162 16.72 -12.39 1.64
C PHE A 162 17.45 -13.12 0.51
N VAL A 163 18.49 -12.48 -0.03
CA VAL A 163 19.38 -13.05 -1.05
C VAL A 163 20.78 -13.15 -0.43
N ASP A 164 21.43 -14.29 -0.59
CA ASP A 164 22.79 -14.57 -0.12
C ASP A 164 23.87 -14.23 -1.17
N GLU A 165 25.14 -14.48 -0.83
CA GLU A 165 26.32 -14.27 -1.69
C GLU A 165 26.71 -15.51 -2.51
#